data_AF-A0A7L3NBV2-F1
#
_entry.id   AF-A0A7L3NBV2-F1
#
_cell.length_a   1.000
_cell.length_b   1.000
_cell.length_c   1.000
_cell.angle_alpha   90.00
_cell.angle_beta   90.00
_cell.angle_gamma   90.00
#
_symmetry.space_group_name_H-M   'P 1'
#
loop_
_entity.id
_entity.type
_entity.pdbx_description
1 polymer ?
#
loop_
_entity_poly.entity_id
_entity_poly.type
_entity_poly.pdbx_seq_one_letter_code
_entity_poly.pdbx_strand_id
1 'polypeptide(L)'
;LKSMGGTIPPAPANTSTEETSKSKAEEQPEEPVKPPEPESDESDLEIDNEGVIEPDNDDPQEMGDENVEVSRLWQKSIGLKPLSSLLKVLSKGSVKKSDAIKLNPCLAILYAKRASVFVKLQKPNAAIRDCDRAIKINPDSAQTYKWRGKAHRLLGHWEEAAHDLALACKLDYDEEASAMLKEVQPRAQKIAEHRRKYERKREEKEIKERMERVKKAREEHERAQREEEARRQAGGAQFGGFPGGFPGAMPGGMPGMAGMPGLNEILSDPEFLAAMQDTEVMLAFQDVAQNPANMCKYQNNPKVMNLISKLSAKFGNKP
;
A
#
# COMPACT_ATOMS: atom_id res chain seq x y z
N LEU A 1 72.80 37.66 -11.27
CA LEU A 1 73.61 38.72 -10.61
C LEU A 1 72.86 39.20 -9.38
N LYS A 2 73.47 38.97 -8.22
CA LYS A 2 73.22 39.62 -6.92
C LYS A 2 71.87 39.32 -6.23
N SER A 3 71.83 38.61 -5.10
CA SER A 3 72.54 38.82 -3.82
C SER A 3 71.64 39.55 -2.84
N MET A 4 71.19 38.78 -1.83
CA MET A 4 71.04 39.16 -0.43
C MET A 4 69.89 40.13 -0.12
N GLY A 5 68.91 39.74 0.69
CA GLY A 5 69.13 39.36 2.08
C GLY A 5 69.04 40.65 2.90
N GLY A 6 67.85 40.93 3.44
CA GLY A 6 67.59 42.14 4.23
C GLY A 6 66.16 42.17 4.78
N THR A 7 66.02 41.79 6.05
CA THR A 7 64.81 41.75 6.88
C THR A 7 64.57 43.10 7.56
N ILE A 8 63.35 43.66 7.55
CA ILE A 8 62.93 44.79 8.45
C ILE A 8 61.42 44.63 8.81
N PRO A 9 60.98 45.03 10.03
CA PRO A 9 59.93 44.38 10.86
C PRO A 9 58.67 45.27 11.09
N PRO A 10 57.93 45.17 12.23
CA PRO A 10 56.84 44.26 12.58
C PRO A 10 55.45 44.97 12.64
N ALA A 11 54.39 44.18 12.92
CA ALA A 11 53.00 44.64 13.06
C ALA A 11 52.70 45.43 14.35
N PRO A 12 51.57 46.15 14.39
CA PRO A 12 50.75 46.17 15.59
C PRO A 12 49.28 45.79 15.34
N ALA A 13 48.67 45.24 16.39
CA ALA A 13 47.33 44.68 16.45
C ALA A 13 46.22 45.72 16.73
N ASN A 14 44.98 45.22 16.81
CA ASN A 14 43.71 45.84 17.26
C ASN A 14 42.95 46.58 16.14
N THR A 15 41.64 46.42 15.92
CA THR A 15 40.50 45.93 16.74
C THR A 15 39.28 45.72 15.83
N SER A 16 38.38 44.83 16.26
CA SER A 16 36.92 44.74 15.98
C SER A 16 36.26 46.10 15.66
N THR A 17 35.30 46.25 14.74
CA THR A 17 33.94 45.68 14.69
C THR A 17 33.25 46.01 13.34
N GLU A 18 32.27 45.18 12.99
CA GLU A 18 30.99 45.51 12.33
C GLU A 18 30.88 45.95 10.84
N GLU A 19 30.02 45.17 10.19
CA GLU A 19 28.92 45.57 9.31
C GLU A 19 29.11 45.74 7.78
N THR A 20 28.30 44.91 7.10
CA THR A 20 27.59 45.18 5.84
C THR A 20 28.39 45.15 4.54
N SER A 21 28.44 43.97 3.92
CA SER A 21 28.58 43.84 2.47
C SER A 21 27.24 43.40 1.87
N LYS A 22 26.56 44.36 1.23
CA LYS A 22 25.55 44.11 0.19
C LYS A 22 26.24 43.35 -0.94
N SER A 23 25.79 42.14 -1.24
CA SER A 23 26.08 41.49 -2.52
C SER A 23 24.77 41.18 -3.24
N LYS A 24 24.85 41.43 -4.55
CA LYS A 24 23.80 41.42 -5.56
C LYS A 24 24.04 40.17 -6.41
N ALA A 25 23.06 39.28 -6.49
CA ALA A 25 22.92 38.17 -7.45
C ALA A 25 21.60 37.45 -7.09
N GLU A 26 20.76 36.92 -7.96
CA GLU A 26 20.65 36.82 -9.42
C GLU A 26 19.18 36.41 -9.62
N GLU A 27 18.50 36.99 -10.60
CA GLU A 27 17.10 36.75 -10.91
C GLU A 27 16.97 35.42 -11.68
N GLN A 28 16.40 34.39 -11.04
CA GLN A 28 16.05 33.12 -11.70
C GLN A 28 14.63 33.20 -12.28
N PRO A 29 14.32 32.53 -13.41
CA PRO A 29 13.04 32.66 -14.10
C PRO A 29 11.90 32.00 -13.31
N GLU A 30 10.78 32.72 -13.17
CA GLU A 30 9.55 32.24 -12.53
C GLU A 30 8.99 30.99 -13.22
N GLU A 31 8.92 29.88 -12.47
CA GLU A 31 8.09 28.73 -12.84
C GLU A 31 6.59 29.09 -12.73
N PRO A 32 5.73 28.57 -13.62
CA PRO A 32 4.31 28.88 -13.59
C PRO A 32 3.68 28.34 -12.29
N VAL A 33 3.14 29.28 -11.52
CA VAL A 33 2.38 29.07 -10.28
C VAL A 33 1.35 27.96 -10.46
N LYS A 34 1.57 26.82 -9.79
CA LYS A 34 0.52 25.80 -9.62
C LYS A 34 -0.69 26.46 -8.97
N PRO A 35 -1.92 26.22 -9.44
CA PRO A 35 -3.10 26.74 -8.75
C PRO A 35 -3.10 26.22 -7.31
N PRO A 36 -3.49 27.05 -6.32
CA PRO A 36 -3.53 26.63 -4.93
C PRO A 36 -4.41 25.38 -4.84
N GLU A 37 -3.82 24.29 -4.36
CA GLU A 37 -4.61 23.15 -3.91
C GLU A 37 -5.62 23.69 -2.90
N PRO A 38 -6.89 23.26 -2.94
CA PRO A 38 -7.86 23.72 -1.96
C PRO A 38 -7.30 23.33 -0.59
N GLU A 39 -6.94 24.35 0.20
CA GLU A 39 -6.59 24.21 1.61
C GLU A 39 -7.73 23.43 2.26
N SER A 40 -7.46 22.15 2.42
CA SER A 40 -8.34 21.23 3.09
C SER A 40 -8.24 21.67 4.54
N ASP A 41 -9.34 22.16 5.12
CA ASP A 41 -9.52 22.38 6.56
C ASP A 41 -9.41 21.01 7.28
N GLU A 42 -8.22 20.42 7.22
CA GLU A 42 -7.89 19.13 7.79
C GLU A 42 -7.62 19.38 9.26
N SER A 43 -8.63 19.08 10.07
CA SER A 43 -8.50 19.09 11.51
C SER A 43 -7.31 18.23 11.91
N ASP A 44 -6.26 18.89 12.38
CA ASP A 44 -5.07 18.26 12.96
C ASP A 44 -5.53 17.37 14.13
N LEU A 45 -5.11 16.10 14.11
CA LEU A 45 -5.39 15.21 15.23
C LEU A 45 -4.49 15.57 16.40
N GLU A 46 -5.06 16.20 17.42
CA GLU A 46 -4.37 16.37 18.68
C GLU A 46 -4.41 15.07 19.48
N ILE A 47 -3.29 14.34 19.43
CA ILE A 47 -3.06 13.14 20.24
C ILE A 47 -2.07 13.50 21.33
N ASP A 48 -2.44 13.19 22.57
CA ASP A 48 -1.53 13.30 23.70
C ASP A 48 -0.37 12.32 23.54
N ASN A 49 0.84 12.88 23.44
CA ASN A 49 2.10 12.16 23.27
C ASN A 49 2.84 11.96 24.60
N GLU A 50 2.15 12.04 25.74
CA GLU A 50 2.76 11.74 27.04
C GLU A 50 3.43 10.35 27.05
N GLY A 51 4.70 10.34 27.43
CA GLY A 51 5.52 9.12 27.51
C GLY A 51 6.08 8.61 26.17
N VAL A 52 5.83 9.32 25.07
CA VAL A 52 6.48 9.06 23.78
C VAL A 52 7.93 9.56 23.84
N ILE A 53 8.85 8.75 23.36
CA ILE A 53 10.28 9.03 23.28
C ILE A 53 10.72 9.04 21.82
N GLU A 54 11.86 9.68 21.55
CA GLU A 54 12.45 9.64 20.23
C GLU A 54 12.89 8.20 19.85
N PRO A 55 12.77 7.84 18.56
CA PRO A 55 13.26 6.56 18.07
C PRO A 55 14.77 6.42 18.23
N ASP A 56 15.24 5.24 18.64
CA ASP A 56 16.67 4.93 18.58
C ASP A 56 17.11 4.75 17.11
N ASN A 57 18.15 5.49 16.75
CA ASN A 57 18.77 5.50 15.42
C ASN A 57 20.09 4.71 15.39
N ASP A 58 20.26 3.77 16.32
CA ASP A 58 21.43 2.89 16.35
C ASP A 58 21.42 1.90 15.16
N ASP A 59 22.61 1.46 14.75
CA ASP A 59 22.77 0.40 13.76
C ASP A 59 22.00 -0.87 14.19
N PRO A 60 21.39 -1.61 13.24
CA PRO A 60 20.68 -2.84 13.55
C PRO A 60 21.57 -3.82 14.34
N GLN A 61 21.03 -4.32 15.47
CA GLN A 61 21.77 -5.26 16.30
C GLN A 61 22.00 -6.59 15.57
N GLU A 62 23.09 -7.27 15.91
CA GLU A 62 23.41 -8.58 15.35
C GLU A 62 22.37 -9.64 15.76
N MET A 63 21.88 -10.39 14.77
CA MET A 63 20.78 -11.37 14.92
C MET A 63 21.22 -12.83 14.84
N GLY A 64 22.53 -13.09 14.72
CA GLY A 64 23.07 -14.44 14.49
C GLY A 64 22.74 -15.00 13.10
N ASP A 65 23.40 -16.09 12.70
CA ASP A 65 23.21 -16.73 11.39
C ASP A 65 22.14 -17.82 11.47
N GLU A 66 21.05 -17.63 10.73
CA GLU A 66 19.89 -18.53 10.72
C GLU A 66 20.21 -19.93 10.16
N ASN A 67 21.30 -20.06 9.40
CA ASN A 67 21.71 -21.30 8.77
C ASN A 67 22.63 -22.16 9.65
N VAL A 68 22.97 -21.70 10.86
CA VAL A 68 23.72 -22.51 11.82
C VAL A 68 22.89 -23.75 12.14
N GLU A 69 23.33 -24.90 11.60
CA GLU A 69 22.71 -26.19 11.88
C GLU A 69 22.80 -26.47 13.39
N VAL A 70 21.69 -26.20 14.09
CA VAL A 70 21.52 -26.64 15.47
C VAL A 70 21.39 -28.16 15.41
N SER A 71 22.53 -28.85 15.52
CA SER A 71 22.61 -30.31 15.54
C SER A 71 21.47 -30.90 16.38
N ARG A 72 20.83 -31.98 15.91
CA ARG A 72 19.69 -32.63 16.59
C ARG A 72 19.97 -32.93 18.08
N LEU A 73 21.23 -33.14 18.44
CA LEU A 73 21.71 -33.29 19.82
C LEU A 73 21.64 -31.99 20.64
N TRP A 74 21.94 -30.84 20.05
CA TRP A 74 21.69 -29.52 20.65
C TRP A 74 20.19 -29.29 20.85
N GLN A 75 19.38 -29.55 19.82
CA GLN A 75 17.92 -29.41 19.87
C GLN A 75 17.28 -30.22 21.02
N LYS A 76 17.77 -31.45 21.26
CA LYS A 76 17.30 -32.34 22.35
C LYS A 76 17.94 -32.04 23.71
N SER A 77 19.20 -31.58 23.75
CA SER A 77 19.89 -31.23 25.00
C SER A 77 19.43 -29.90 25.60
N ILE A 78 18.72 -29.06 24.84
CA ILE A 78 18.15 -27.77 25.27
C ILE A 78 16.83 -27.92 26.06
N GLY A 79 16.36 -29.16 26.27
CA GLY A 79 15.34 -29.45 27.28
C GLY A 79 15.80 -29.03 28.67
N LEU A 80 15.35 -27.86 29.12
CA LEU A 80 15.38 -27.31 30.49
C LEU A 80 16.74 -26.92 31.09
N LYS A 81 17.81 -27.72 30.96
CA LYS A 81 19.07 -27.46 31.70
C LYS A 81 19.92 -26.32 31.12
N PRO A 82 20.20 -26.26 29.81
CA PRO A 82 20.96 -25.14 29.24
C PRO A 82 20.15 -23.86 29.22
N LEU A 83 18.82 -23.92 29.09
CA LEU A 83 17.95 -22.75 29.14
C LEU A 83 18.05 -22.05 30.50
N SER A 84 18.10 -22.80 31.60
CA SER A 84 18.27 -22.24 32.96
C SER A 84 19.64 -21.58 33.18
N SER A 85 20.72 -22.21 32.69
CA SER A 85 22.08 -21.66 32.74
C SER A 85 22.24 -20.45 31.83
N LEU A 86 21.67 -20.51 30.63
CA LEU A 86 21.64 -19.41 29.67
C LEU A 86 20.84 -18.24 30.24
N LEU A 87 19.67 -18.49 30.85
CA LEU A 87 18.88 -17.50 31.60
C LEU A 87 19.69 -16.82 32.70
N LYS A 88 20.45 -17.61 33.46
CA LYS A 88 21.30 -17.12 34.56
C LYS A 88 22.44 -16.24 34.03
N VAL A 89 22.93 -16.53 32.83
CA VAL A 89 23.92 -15.70 32.11
C VAL A 89 23.27 -14.42 31.55
N LEU A 90 22.08 -14.52 30.95
CA LEU A 90 21.25 -13.39 30.48
C LEU A 90 20.87 -12.42 31.62
N SER A 91 20.76 -12.92 32.85
CA SER A 91 20.46 -12.14 34.06
C SER A 91 21.63 -11.28 34.56
N LYS A 92 22.87 -11.54 34.12
CA LYS A 92 24.10 -10.91 34.69
C LYS A 92 24.68 -9.76 33.85
N GLY A 93 23.88 -9.08 33.04
CA GLY A 93 24.28 -7.84 32.32
C GLY A 93 24.35 -7.97 30.80
N SER A 94 24.10 -6.85 30.13
CA SER A 94 23.71 -6.67 28.73
C SER A 94 24.63 -7.30 27.69
N VAL A 95 25.93 -7.45 27.98
CA VAL A 95 26.95 -7.89 27.03
C VAL A 95 26.82 -9.38 26.66
N LYS A 96 26.29 -10.22 27.56
CA LYS A 96 26.25 -11.69 27.34
C LYS A 96 25.03 -12.17 26.52
N LYS A 97 24.10 -11.27 26.18
CA LYS A 97 22.86 -11.64 25.48
C LYS A 97 23.09 -11.84 23.97
N SER A 98 23.95 -11.03 23.37
CA SER A 98 24.31 -11.15 21.95
C SER A 98 25.08 -12.45 21.69
N ASP A 99 25.98 -12.83 22.60
CA ASP A 99 26.70 -14.11 22.50
C ASP A 99 25.75 -15.32 22.54
N ALA A 100 24.71 -15.27 23.37
CA ALA A 100 23.70 -16.32 23.43
C ALA A 100 22.93 -16.49 22.11
N ILE A 101 22.66 -15.39 21.40
CA ILE A 101 21.97 -15.40 20.10
C ILE A 101 22.88 -15.95 19.00
N LYS A 102 24.18 -15.63 19.02
CA LYS A 102 25.16 -16.24 18.11
C LYS A 102 25.24 -17.75 18.29
N LEU A 103 25.13 -18.23 19.54
CA LEU A 103 25.17 -19.66 19.86
C LEU A 103 23.88 -20.39 19.48
N ASN A 104 22.72 -19.73 19.55
CA ASN A 104 21.45 -20.32 19.13
C ASN A 104 20.47 -19.25 18.59
N PRO A 105 20.55 -18.95 17.29
CA PRO A 105 19.71 -17.94 16.66
C PRO A 105 18.27 -18.38 16.43
N CYS A 106 17.94 -19.66 16.65
CA CYS A 106 16.59 -20.21 16.48
C CYS A 106 15.77 -20.23 17.77
N LEU A 107 16.27 -19.64 18.86
CA LEU A 107 15.59 -19.66 20.17
C LEU A 107 14.87 -18.34 20.45
N ALA A 108 13.57 -18.29 20.17
CA ALA A 108 12.72 -17.09 20.29
C ALA A 108 12.84 -16.36 21.65
N ILE A 109 12.92 -17.12 22.75
CA ILE A 109 13.02 -16.56 24.11
C ILE A 109 14.28 -15.71 24.33
N LEU A 110 15.35 -15.91 23.57
CA LEU A 110 16.55 -15.07 23.65
C LEU A 110 16.29 -13.65 23.15
N TYR A 111 15.65 -13.53 21.99
CA TYR A 111 15.28 -12.25 21.41
C TYR A 111 14.23 -11.55 22.29
N ALA A 112 13.20 -12.26 22.76
CA ALA A 112 12.20 -11.66 23.66
C ALA A 112 12.83 -11.11 24.97
N LYS A 113 13.85 -11.78 25.52
CA LYS A 113 14.60 -11.28 26.68
C LYS A 113 15.48 -10.08 26.34
N ARG A 114 16.12 -10.07 25.18
CA ARG A 114 16.95 -8.95 24.73
C ARG A 114 16.07 -7.72 24.43
N ALA A 115 14.92 -7.90 23.78
CA ALA A 115 13.89 -6.88 23.61
C ALA A 115 13.44 -6.27 24.95
N SER A 116 13.18 -7.10 25.97
CA SER A 116 12.82 -6.60 27.31
C SER A 116 13.87 -5.67 27.92
N VAL A 117 15.15 -5.87 27.57
CA VAL A 117 16.27 -5.04 28.03
C VAL A 117 16.33 -3.77 27.21
N PHE A 118 16.15 -3.85 25.89
CA PHE A 118 16.08 -2.67 25.03
C PHE A 118 14.93 -1.74 25.42
N VAL A 119 13.75 -2.27 25.77
CA VAL A 119 12.65 -1.45 26.33
C VAL A 119 13.08 -0.73 27.61
N LYS A 120 13.77 -1.40 28.53
CA LYS A 120 14.30 -0.78 29.76
C LYS A 120 15.40 0.25 29.50
N LEU A 121 16.13 0.10 28.40
CA LEU A 121 17.15 1.04 27.93
C LEU A 121 16.57 2.15 27.05
N GLN A 122 15.24 2.22 26.89
CA GLN A 122 14.56 3.18 26.02
C GLN A 122 15.05 3.12 24.56
N LYS A 123 15.30 1.90 24.05
CA LYS A 123 15.65 1.62 22.65
C LYS A 123 14.51 0.84 21.95
N PRO A 124 13.38 1.50 21.64
CA PRO A 124 12.19 0.83 21.14
C PRO A 124 12.35 0.18 19.76
N ASN A 125 13.06 0.77 18.79
CA ASN A 125 13.31 0.18 17.47
C ASN A 125 14.16 -1.09 17.58
N ALA A 126 15.23 -1.08 18.37
CA ALA A 126 15.99 -2.28 18.67
C ALA A 126 15.11 -3.37 19.30
N ALA A 127 14.23 -3.01 20.25
CA ALA A 127 13.29 -3.96 20.85
C ALA A 127 12.31 -4.55 19.83
N ILE A 128 11.76 -3.74 18.93
CA ILE A 128 10.83 -4.17 17.88
C ILE A 128 11.51 -5.20 16.95
N ARG A 129 12.73 -4.92 16.48
CA ARG A 129 13.48 -5.85 15.62
C ARG A 129 13.69 -7.23 16.27
N ASP A 130 14.01 -7.25 17.56
CA ASP A 130 14.14 -8.49 18.32
C ASP A 130 12.80 -9.20 18.49
N CYS A 131 11.73 -8.47 18.78
CA CYS A 131 10.39 -9.04 18.88
C CYS A 131 9.92 -9.63 17.55
N ASP A 132 10.15 -8.96 16.43
CA ASP A 132 9.79 -9.45 15.10
C ASP A 132 10.53 -10.74 14.77
N ARG A 133 11.81 -10.83 15.14
CA ARG A 133 12.56 -12.08 15.01
C ARG A 133 11.99 -13.18 15.89
N ALA A 134 11.68 -12.89 17.15
CA ALA A 134 11.05 -13.84 18.05
C ALA A 134 9.70 -14.34 17.52
N ILE A 135 8.86 -13.47 16.95
CA ILE A 135 7.55 -13.82 16.36
C ILE A 135 7.72 -14.71 15.13
N LYS A 136 8.71 -14.42 14.27
CA LYS A 136 9.04 -15.29 13.12
C LYS A 136 9.41 -16.71 13.55
N ILE A 137 10.09 -16.86 14.70
CA ILE A 137 10.51 -18.16 15.24
C ILE A 137 9.38 -18.84 16.01
N ASN A 138 8.65 -18.09 16.84
CA ASN A 138 7.53 -18.59 17.65
C ASN A 138 6.42 -17.53 17.72
N PRO A 139 5.36 -17.65 16.90
CA PRO A 139 4.26 -16.70 16.86
C PRO A 139 3.31 -16.81 18.06
N ASP A 140 3.42 -17.83 18.91
CA ASP A 140 2.49 -18.02 20.04
C ASP A 140 3.05 -17.45 21.36
N SER A 141 4.09 -16.62 21.29
CA SER A 141 4.76 -16.06 22.47
C SER A 141 4.10 -14.78 22.97
N ALA A 142 3.19 -14.88 23.95
CA ALA A 142 2.54 -13.73 24.60
C ALA A 142 3.54 -12.66 25.09
N GLN A 143 4.64 -13.09 25.70
CA GLN A 143 5.69 -12.20 26.22
C GLN A 143 6.34 -11.35 25.11
N THR A 144 6.45 -11.90 23.90
CA THR A 144 7.07 -11.19 22.77
C THR A 144 6.16 -10.05 22.31
N TYR A 145 4.86 -10.31 22.15
CA TYR A 145 3.89 -9.26 21.84
C TYR A 145 3.81 -8.21 22.95
N LYS A 146 3.90 -8.61 24.23
CA LYS A 146 3.95 -7.64 25.34
C LYS A 146 5.11 -6.65 25.18
N TRP A 147 6.31 -7.13 24.88
CA TRP A 147 7.47 -6.23 24.71
C TRP A 147 7.39 -5.40 23.43
N ARG A 148 6.86 -5.95 22.34
CA ARG A 148 6.67 -5.18 21.10
C ARG A 148 5.62 -4.09 21.26
N GLY A 149 4.50 -4.39 21.91
CA GLY A 149 3.47 -3.41 22.25
C GLY A 149 3.98 -2.31 23.18
N LYS A 150 4.83 -2.64 24.17
CA LYS A 150 5.54 -1.64 24.99
C LYS A 150 6.45 -0.74 24.17
N ALA A 151 7.20 -1.30 23.23
CA ALA A 151 8.09 -0.53 22.37
C ALA A 151 7.31 0.38 21.42
N HIS A 152 6.20 -0.09 20.85
CA HIS A 152 5.29 0.73 20.05
C HIS A 152 4.64 1.86 20.86
N ARG A 153 4.24 1.60 22.11
CA ARG A 153 3.76 2.65 23.03
C ARG A 153 4.82 3.75 23.21
N LEU A 154 6.08 3.36 23.43
CA LEU A 154 7.18 4.31 23.58
C LEU A 154 7.40 5.16 22.33
N LEU A 155 7.11 4.65 21.14
CA LEU A 155 7.21 5.41 19.87
C LEU A 155 5.94 6.20 19.53
N GLY A 156 4.87 6.09 20.33
CA GLY A 156 3.57 6.67 19.97
C GLY A 156 2.86 5.94 18.84
N HIS A 157 3.27 4.71 18.51
CA HIS A 157 2.59 3.84 17.56
C HIS A 157 1.37 3.19 18.25
N TRP A 158 0.36 4.00 18.54
CA TRP A 158 -0.72 3.64 19.46
C TRP A 158 -1.57 2.46 18.98
N GLU A 159 -1.86 2.38 17.68
CA GLU A 159 -2.66 1.30 17.10
C GLU A 159 -1.92 -0.04 17.16
N GLU A 160 -0.65 -0.06 16.77
CA GLU A 160 0.22 -1.23 16.84
C GLU A 160 0.43 -1.68 18.28
N ALA A 161 0.62 -0.72 19.20
CA ALA A 161 0.72 -0.99 20.63
C ALA A 161 -0.56 -1.66 21.16
N ALA A 162 -1.74 -1.12 20.84
CA ALA A 162 -3.01 -1.67 21.26
C ALA A 162 -3.23 -3.09 20.70
N HIS A 163 -2.92 -3.30 19.41
CA HIS A 163 -3.02 -4.60 18.77
C HIS A 163 -2.13 -5.66 19.47
N ASP A 164 -0.86 -5.35 19.67
CA ASP A 164 0.08 -6.29 20.27
C ASP A 164 -0.22 -6.58 21.74
N LEU A 165 -0.60 -5.56 22.52
CA LEU A 165 -0.97 -5.76 23.92
C LEU A 165 -2.27 -6.58 24.05
N ALA A 166 -3.24 -6.36 23.16
CA ALA A 166 -4.46 -7.17 23.10
C ALA A 166 -4.15 -8.63 22.74
N LEU A 167 -3.28 -8.86 21.76
CA LEU A 167 -2.85 -10.20 21.38
C LEU A 167 -2.06 -10.89 22.50
N ALA A 168 -1.18 -10.16 23.19
CA ALA A 168 -0.49 -10.67 24.37
C ALA A 168 -1.48 -11.16 25.43
N CYS A 169 -2.46 -10.33 25.81
CA CYS A 169 -3.48 -10.68 26.80
C CYS A 169 -4.38 -11.84 26.35
N LYS A 170 -4.61 -11.99 25.05
CA LYS A 170 -5.38 -13.10 24.47
C LYS A 170 -4.63 -14.43 24.54
N LEU A 171 -3.31 -14.40 24.34
CA LEU A 171 -2.46 -15.58 24.41
C LEU A 171 -2.17 -16.01 25.85
N ASP A 172 -1.79 -15.06 26.70
CA ASP A 172 -1.58 -15.27 28.13
C ASP A 172 -1.85 -13.96 28.87
N TYR A 173 -2.83 -13.98 29.78
CA TYR A 173 -3.25 -12.77 30.47
C TYR A 173 -2.16 -12.29 31.44
N ASP A 174 -1.74 -11.04 31.25
CA ASP A 174 -0.75 -10.37 32.08
C ASP A 174 -1.30 -9.02 32.51
N GLU A 175 -1.30 -8.76 33.82
CA GLU A 175 -1.92 -7.55 34.40
C GLU A 175 -1.24 -6.27 33.90
N GLU A 176 0.08 -6.30 33.73
CA GLU A 176 0.86 -5.18 33.20
C GLU A 176 0.50 -4.90 31.74
N ALA A 177 0.41 -5.93 30.89
CA ALA A 177 -0.07 -5.84 29.52
C ALA A 177 -1.48 -5.26 29.44
N SER A 178 -2.39 -5.73 30.27
CA SER A 178 -3.77 -5.25 30.31
C SER A 178 -3.87 -3.79 30.77
N ALA A 179 -3.07 -3.38 31.75
CA ALA A 179 -3.03 -2.00 32.22
C ALA A 179 -2.56 -1.04 31.11
N MET A 180 -1.48 -1.38 30.41
CA MET A 180 -1.01 -0.57 29.27
C MET A 180 -2.00 -0.59 28.11
N LEU A 181 -2.68 -1.71 27.86
CA LEU A 181 -3.72 -1.78 26.84
C LEU A 181 -4.81 -0.73 27.10
N LYS A 182 -5.26 -0.61 28.36
CA LYS A 182 -6.25 0.41 28.75
C LYS A 182 -5.75 1.85 28.53
N GLU A 183 -4.46 2.10 28.70
CA GLU A 183 -3.82 3.41 28.43
C GLU A 183 -3.79 3.73 26.93
N VAL A 184 -3.37 2.77 26.09
CA VAL A 184 -3.18 3.02 24.64
C VAL A 184 -4.47 2.94 23.82
N GLN A 185 -5.46 2.16 24.28
CA GLN A 185 -6.71 1.91 23.56
C GLN A 185 -7.46 3.19 23.14
N PRO A 186 -7.70 4.18 24.01
CA PRO A 186 -8.42 5.40 23.60
C PRO A 186 -7.65 6.22 22.57
N ARG A 187 -6.30 6.27 22.65
CA ARG A 187 -5.46 6.95 21.65
C ARG A 187 -5.54 6.23 20.30
N ALA A 188 -5.42 4.90 20.30
CA ALA A 188 -5.57 4.07 19.10
C ALA A 188 -6.95 4.23 18.44
N GLN A 189 -8.03 4.26 19.23
CA GLN A 189 -9.39 4.42 18.72
C GLN A 189 -9.60 5.79 18.04
N LYS A 190 -9.12 6.87 18.65
CA LYS A 190 -9.20 8.22 18.05
C LYS A 190 -8.51 8.28 16.69
N ILE A 191 -7.33 7.68 16.57
CA ILE A 191 -6.58 7.61 15.30
C ILE A 191 -7.36 6.81 14.26
N ALA A 192 -7.84 5.62 14.63
CA ALA A 192 -8.58 4.75 13.73
C ALA A 192 -9.89 5.41 13.26
N GLU A 193 -10.60 6.10 14.15
CA GLU A 193 -11.86 6.80 13.82
C GLU A 193 -11.64 7.98 12.88
N HIS A 194 -10.60 8.77 13.11
CA HIS A 194 -10.25 9.85 12.20
C HIS A 194 -9.82 9.33 10.84
N ARG A 195 -8.95 8.31 10.78
CA ARG A 195 -8.58 7.66 9.51
C ARG A 195 -9.80 7.20 8.72
N ARG A 196 -10.73 6.50 9.37
CA ARG A 196 -12.00 6.06 8.76
C ARG A 196 -12.90 7.23 8.33
N LYS A 197 -12.88 8.35 9.05
CA LYS A 197 -13.60 9.57 8.66
C LYS A 197 -12.98 10.20 7.42
N TYR A 198 -11.65 10.24 7.34
CA TYR A 198 -10.92 10.77 6.19
C TYR A 198 -11.08 9.89 4.95
N GLU A 199 -10.96 8.58 5.10
CA GLU A 199 -11.21 7.62 4.02
C GLU A 199 -12.63 7.77 3.45
N ARG A 200 -13.66 7.82 4.31
CA ARG A 200 -15.04 8.06 3.86
C ARG A 200 -15.20 9.37 3.10
N LYS A 201 -14.67 10.48 3.62
CA LYS A 201 -14.73 11.78 2.93
C LYS A 201 -14.04 11.74 1.57
N ARG A 202 -12.90 11.05 1.47
CA ARG A 202 -12.15 10.89 0.23
C ARG A 202 -12.94 10.07 -0.78
N GLU A 203 -13.51 8.93 -0.37
CA GLU A 203 -14.37 8.10 -1.22
C GLU A 203 -15.62 8.85 -1.67
N GLU A 204 -16.29 9.59 -0.78
CA GLU A 204 -17.46 10.42 -1.12
C GLU A 204 -17.12 11.47 -2.17
N LYS A 205 -15.95 12.13 -2.05
CA LYS A 205 -15.45 13.08 -3.04
C LYS A 205 -15.17 12.41 -4.39
N GLU A 206 -14.49 11.27 -4.39
CA GLU A 206 -14.21 10.50 -5.61
C GLU A 206 -15.50 10.01 -6.30
N ILE A 207 -16.49 9.54 -5.53
CA ILE A 207 -17.81 9.14 -6.05
C ILE A 207 -18.56 10.34 -6.61
N LYS A 208 -18.56 11.48 -5.92
CA LYS A 208 -19.21 12.71 -6.39
C LYS A 208 -18.60 13.19 -7.70
N GLU A 209 -17.29 13.26 -7.80
CA GLU A 209 -16.59 13.63 -9.03
C GLU A 209 -16.87 12.64 -10.17
N ARG A 210 -16.92 11.33 -9.88
CA ARG A 210 -17.28 10.31 -10.87
C ARG A 210 -18.71 10.50 -11.37
N MET A 211 -19.66 10.76 -10.47
CA MET A 211 -21.06 11.03 -10.83
C MET A 211 -21.18 12.29 -11.70
N GLU A 212 -20.45 13.36 -11.37
CA GLU A 212 -20.44 14.59 -12.16
C GLU A 212 -19.84 14.39 -13.55
N ARG A 213 -18.75 13.61 -13.68
CA ARG A 213 -18.17 13.25 -14.99
C ARG A 213 -19.16 12.45 -15.84
N VAL A 214 -19.82 11.45 -15.25
CA VAL A 214 -20.84 10.64 -15.95
C VAL A 214 -22.03 11.51 -16.38
N LYS A 215 -22.50 12.40 -15.50
CA LYS A 215 -23.59 13.34 -15.81
C LYS A 215 -23.21 14.26 -16.96
N LYS A 216 -22.01 14.85 -16.93
CA LYS A 216 -21.51 15.73 -18.00
C LYS A 216 -21.39 14.99 -19.34
N ALA A 217 -20.83 13.78 -19.33
CA ALA A 217 -20.73 12.94 -20.53
C ALA A 217 -22.12 12.59 -21.10
N ARG A 218 -23.10 12.29 -20.24
CA ARG A 218 -24.49 12.04 -20.66
C ARG A 218 -25.13 13.28 -21.27
N GLU A 219 -24.97 14.44 -20.64
CA GLU A 219 -25.50 15.72 -21.16
C GLU A 219 -24.85 16.10 -22.50
N GLU A 220 -23.54 15.88 -22.66
CA GLU A 220 -22.83 16.13 -23.90
C GLU A 220 -23.28 15.18 -25.01
N HIS A 221 -23.44 13.89 -24.70
CA HIS A 221 -23.97 12.91 -25.63
C HIS A 221 -25.41 13.25 -26.06
N GLU A 222 -26.27 13.66 -25.14
CA GLU A 222 -27.64 14.07 -25.45
C GLU A 222 -27.69 15.36 -26.28
N ARG A 223 -26.81 16.34 -26.01
CA ARG A 223 -26.68 17.55 -26.84
C ARG A 223 -26.22 17.20 -28.26
N ALA A 224 -25.22 16.33 -28.40
CA ALA A 224 -24.75 15.88 -29.71
C ALA A 224 -25.85 15.15 -30.50
N GLN A 225 -26.64 14.31 -29.83
CA GLN A 225 -27.81 13.66 -30.46
C GLN A 225 -28.86 14.68 -30.93
N ARG A 226 -29.23 15.65 -30.09
CA ARG A 226 -30.21 16.69 -30.49
C ARG A 226 -29.71 17.55 -31.63
N GLU A 227 -28.41 17.88 -31.66
CA GLU A 227 -27.82 18.64 -32.76
C GLU A 227 -27.81 17.84 -34.07
N GLU A 228 -27.50 16.54 -34.01
CA GLU A 228 -27.58 15.65 -35.18
C GLU A 228 -29.02 15.52 -35.69
N GLU A 229 -30.00 15.34 -34.80
CA GLU A 229 -31.42 15.30 -35.15
C GLU A 229 -31.92 16.62 -35.77
N ALA A 230 -31.53 17.76 -35.18
CA ALA A 230 -31.84 19.07 -35.73
C ALA A 230 -31.20 19.28 -37.11
N ARG A 231 -29.96 18.82 -37.30
CA ARG A 231 -29.27 18.85 -38.61
C ARG A 231 -29.97 17.94 -39.64
N ARG A 232 -30.48 16.78 -39.23
CA ARG A 232 -31.30 15.91 -40.08
C ARG A 232 -32.64 16.54 -40.46
N GLN A 233 -33.31 17.21 -39.53
CA GLN A 233 -34.58 17.91 -39.79
C GLN A 233 -34.40 19.18 -40.63
N ALA A 234 -33.34 19.96 -40.40
CA ALA A 234 -33.00 21.15 -41.19
C ALA A 234 -32.47 20.79 -42.58
N GLY A 235 -31.90 19.58 -42.75
CA GLY A 235 -31.47 19.01 -44.03
C GLY A 235 -32.60 18.46 -44.91
N GLY A 236 -33.79 19.04 -44.84
CA GLY A 236 -34.87 18.75 -45.77
C GLY A 236 -34.52 19.22 -47.19
N ALA A 237 -34.19 18.26 -48.05
CA ALA A 237 -33.88 18.36 -49.48
C ALA A 237 -32.48 18.89 -49.84
N GLN A 238 -31.62 17.97 -50.33
CA GLN A 238 -30.84 18.06 -51.59
C GLN A 238 -29.46 17.38 -51.49
N PHE A 239 -29.36 16.09 -51.84
CA PHE A 239 -28.24 15.46 -52.59
C PHE A 239 -28.55 13.95 -52.78
N GLY A 240 -28.64 13.31 -53.95
CA GLY A 240 -28.29 13.71 -55.31
C GLY A 240 -27.13 12.91 -55.93
N GLY A 241 -27.32 11.60 -56.21
CA GLY A 241 -26.48 10.76 -57.10
C GLY A 241 -25.14 10.27 -56.50
N PHE A 242 -24.54 9.12 -56.83
CA PHE A 242 -24.70 8.07 -57.87
C PHE A 242 -24.01 6.77 -57.29
N PRO A 243 -23.82 5.63 -58.00
CA PRO A 243 -24.22 4.28 -57.61
C PRO A 243 -23.03 3.29 -57.55
N GLY A 244 -23.19 2.19 -56.81
CA GLY A 244 -22.34 1.00 -56.98
C GLY A 244 -21.13 0.92 -56.02
N GLY A 245 -21.26 0.04 -55.04
CA GLY A 245 -20.15 -0.40 -54.19
C GLY A 245 -20.63 -1.18 -52.98
N PHE A 246 -20.73 -2.51 -53.14
CA PHE A 246 -20.85 -3.54 -52.09
C PHE A 246 -22.12 -3.59 -51.21
N PRO A 247 -22.98 -4.61 -51.36
CA PRO A 247 -24.04 -4.91 -50.40
C PRO A 247 -23.45 -5.74 -49.25
N GLY A 248 -23.20 -5.11 -48.09
CA GLY A 248 -22.78 -5.87 -46.91
C GLY A 248 -22.42 -5.11 -45.64
N ALA A 249 -22.22 -3.80 -45.67
CA ALA A 249 -21.95 -3.04 -44.45
C ALA A 249 -23.26 -2.51 -43.84
N MET A 250 -23.75 -3.16 -42.78
CA MET A 250 -24.86 -2.63 -41.97
C MET A 250 -24.48 -1.26 -41.41
N PRO A 251 -25.36 -0.24 -41.53
CA PRO A 251 -25.17 1.05 -40.90
C PRO A 251 -25.70 0.98 -39.45
N GLY A 252 -24.81 0.75 -38.50
CA GLY A 252 -25.19 0.64 -37.08
C GLY A 252 -24.03 0.26 -36.18
N GLY A 253 -23.11 1.20 -35.93
CA GLY A 253 -22.15 1.06 -34.84
C GLY A 253 -22.91 1.02 -33.51
N MET A 254 -23.00 -0.17 -32.91
CA MET A 254 -23.74 -0.42 -31.69
C MET A 254 -23.04 0.25 -30.48
N PRO A 255 -23.66 1.23 -29.80
CA PRO A 255 -23.03 1.91 -28.68
C PRO A 255 -23.09 1.00 -27.43
N GLY A 256 -21.93 0.54 -26.95
CA GLY A 256 -21.83 -0.22 -25.70
C GLY A 256 -20.75 -1.31 -25.64
N MET A 257 -20.15 -1.68 -26.78
CA MET A 257 -19.18 -2.80 -26.83
C MET A 257 -17.70 -2.40 -26.69
N ALA A 258 -17.38 -1.12 -26.51
CA ALA A 258 -16.00 -0.60 -26.55
C ALA A 258 -15.16 -0.83 -25.28
N GLY A 259 -15.50 -1.80 -24.43
CA GLY A 259 -14.86 -1.97 -23.11
C GLY A 259 -14.46 -3.40 -22.73
N MET A 260 -14.68 -4.40 -23.59
CA MET A 260 -14.29 -5.78 -23.29
C MET A 260 -12.93 -6.12 -23.92
N PRO A 261 -11.91 -6.47 -23.12
CA PRO A 261 -10.66 -7.02 -23.63
C PRO A 261 -10.93 -8.29 -24.46
N GLY A 262 -10.35 -8.40 -25.65
CA GLY A 262 -10.49 -9.59 -26.53
C GLY A 262 -11.66 -9.55 -27.52
N LEU A 263 -12.52 -8.52 -27.51
CA LEU A 263 -13.70 -8.46 -28.37
C LEU A 263 -13.38 -8.33 -29.87
N ASN A 264 -12.27 -7.66 -30.21
CA ASN A 264 -11.77 -7.61 -31.59
C ASN A 264 -11.32 -8.98 -32.11
N GLU A 265 -10.81 -9.86 -31.25
CA GLU A 265 -10.40 -11.22 -31.64
C GLU A 265 -11.62 -12.11 -31.87
N ILE A 266 -12.68 -11.93 -31.08
CA ILE A 266 -13.96 -12.64 -31.24
C ILE A 266 -14.66 -12.23 -32.55
N LEU A 267 -14.72 -10.93 -32.85
CA LEU A 267 -15.35 -10.42 -34.07
C LEU A 267 -14.59 -10.78 -35.36
N SER A 268 -13.33 -11.17 -35.23
CA SER A 268 -12.48 -11.58 -36.36
C SER A 268 -12.44 -13.09 -36.58
N ASP A 269 -13.09 -13.90 -35.71
CA ASP A 269 -13.10 -15.36 -35.84
C ASP A 269 -14.09 -15.81 -36.94
N PRO A 270 -13.62 -16.47 -38.02
CA PRO A 270 -14.47 -16.95 -39.10
C PRO A 270 -15.59 -17.88 -38.64
N GLU A 271 -15.34 -18.68 -37.59
CA GLU A 271 -16.36 -19.58 -37.03
C GLU A 271 -17.40 -18.82 -36.19
N PHE A 272 -16.99 -17.74 -35.51
CA PHE A 272 -17.92 -16.87 -34.79
C PHE A 272 -18.84 -16.13 -35.76
N LEU A 273 -18.27 -15.60 -36.85
CA LEU A 273 -19.03 -14.95 -37.91
C LEU A 273 -20.01 -15.91 -38.59
N ALA A 274 -19.61 -17.16 -38.83
CA ALA A 274 -20.51 -18.19 -39.37
C ALA A 274 -21.66 -18.52 -38.40
N ALA A 275 -21.39 -18.57 -37.09
CA ALA A 275 -22.43 -18.79 -36.08
C ALA A 275 -23.39 -17.61 -35.96
N MET A 276 -22.93 -16.37 -36.17
CA MET A 276 -23.77 -15.17 -36.19
C MET A 276 -24.71 -15.06 -37.39
N GLN A 277 -24.52 -15.89 -38.42
CA GLN A 277 -25.47 -16.00 -39.54
C GLN A 277 -26.73 -16.78 -39.15
N ASP A 278 -26.68 -17.56 -38.07
CA ASP A 278 -27.87 -18.21 -37.52
C ASP A 278 -28.64 -17.19 -36.66
N THR A 279 -29.86 -16.87 -37.09
CA THR A 279 -30.73 -15.89 -36.43
C THR A 279 -30.99 -16.24 -34.97
N GLU A 280 -31.05 -17.53 -34.63
CA GLU A 280 -31.29 -18.01 -33.28
C GLU A 280 -30.08 -17.75 -32.36
N VAL A 281 -28.87 -17.95 -32.89
CA VAL A 281 -27.61 -17.76 -32.17
C VAL A 281 -27.31 -16.27 -31.97
N MET A 282 -27.58 -15.45 -32.99
CA MET A 282 -27.43 -14.00 -32.91
C MET A 282 -28.35 -13.39 -31.84
N LEU A 283 -29.62 -13.79 -31.79
CA LEU A 283 -30.58 -13.30 -30.80
C LEU A 283 -30.20 -13.74 -29.38
N ALA A 284 -29.74 -14.99 -29.22
CA ALA A 284 -29.26 -15.48 -27.93
C ALA A 284 -28.01 -14.73 -27.46
N PHE A 285 -27.06 -14.45 -28.35
CA PHE A 285 -25.86 -13.69 -28.02
C PHE A 285 -26.21 -12.25 -27.64
N GLN A 286 -27.16 -11.61 -28.34
CA GLN A 286 -27.63 -10.27 -27.99
C GLN A 286 -28.29 -10.23 -26.60
N ASP A 287 -29.14 -11.20 -26.27
CA ASP A 287 -29.81 -11.29 -24.95
C ASP A 287 -28.78 -11.48 -23.81
N VAL A 288 -27.77 -12.34 -24.03
CA VAL A 288 -26.70 -12.57 -23.04
C VAL A 288 -25.74 -11.38 -22.93
N ALA A 289 -25.43 -10.72 -24.03
CA ALA A 289 -24.55 -9.54 -24.04
C ALA A 289 -25.20 -8.35 -23.30
N GLN A 290 -26.52 -8.21 -23.39
CA GLN A 290 -27.27 -7.20 -22.63
C GLN A 290 -27.44 -7.59 -21.16
N ASN A 291 -27.58 -8.89 -20.86
CA ASN A 291 -27.70 -9.39 -19.50
C ASN A 291 -27.06 -10.78 -19.35
N PRO A 292 -25.85 -10.87 -18.74
CA PRO A 292 -25.15 -12.14 -18.57
C PRO A 292 -25.93 -13.22 -17.81
N ALA A 293 -26.89 -12.85 -16.97
CA ALA A 293 -27.73 -13.80 -16.25
C ALA A 293 -28.68 -14.59 -17.18
N ASN A 294 -28.95 -14.08 -18.39
CA ASN A 294 -29.82 -14.74 -19.36
C ASN A 294 -29.18 -15.96 -20.03
N MET A 295 -27.88 -16.20 -19.82
CA MET A 295 -27.17 -17.38 -20.35
C MET A 295 -27.85 -18.69 -19.96
N CYS A 296 -28.44 -18.77 -18.76
CA CYS A 296 -29.16 -19.95 -18.28
C CYS A 296 -30.34 -20.35 -19.17
N LYS A 297 -30.98 -19.40 -19.88
CA LYS A 297 -32.10 -19.66 -20.78
C LYS A 297 -31.69 -20.48 -22.00
N TYR A 298 -30.44 -20.37 -22.42
CA TYR A 298 -29.92 -20.97 -23.63
C TYR A 298 -29.05 -22.22 -23.38
N GLN A 299 -28.99 -22.69 -22.13
CA GLN A 299 -28.25 -23.91 -21.76
C GLN A 299 -28.73 -25.16 -22.51
N ASN A 300 -30.02 -25.18 -22.88
CA ASN A 300 -30.61 -26.29 -23.62
C ASN A 300 -30.57 -26.08 -25.15
N ASN A 301 -30.04 -24.95 -25.63
CA ASN A 301 -29.89 -24.70 -27.05
C ASN A 301 -28.53 -25.22 -27.54
N PRO A 302 -28.49 -26.32 -28.32
CA PRO A 302 -27.24 -26.95 -28.72
C PRO A 302 -26.39 -26.04 -29.60
N LYS A 303 -26.99 -25.15 -30.40
CA LYS A 303 -26.25 -24.22 -31.27
C LYS A 303 -25.53 -23.15 -30.46
N VAL A 304 -26.22 -22.56 -29.48
CA VAL A 304 -25.66 -21.53 -28.59
C VAL A 304 -24.58 -22.13 -27.69
N MET A 305 -24.83 -23.32 -27.14
CA MET A 305 -23.86 -24.01 -26.29
C MET A 305 -22.61 -24.47 -27.04
N ASN A 306 -22.74 -24.86 -28.32
CA ASN A 306 -21.57 -25.16 -29.17
C ASN A 306 -20.71 -23.90 -29.40
N LEU A 307 -21.32 -22.74 -29.63
CA LEU A 307 -20.58 -21.48 -29.78
C LEU A 307 -19.87 -21.09 -28.48
N ILE A 308 -20.57 -21.15 -27.33
CA ILE A 308 -20.00 -20.83 -26.01
C ILE A 308 -18.86 -21.79 -25.65
N SER A 309 -19.02 -23.09 -25.90
CA SER A 309 -17.98 -24.09 -25.63
C SER A 309 -16.73 -23.92 -26.50
N LYS A 310 -16.91 -23.47 -27.75
CA LYS A 310 -15.79 -23.16 -28.65
C LYS A 310 -15.08 -21.86 -28.24
N LEU A 311 -15.83 -20.83 -27.85
CA LEU A 311 -15.25 -19.59 -27.33
C LEU A 311 -14.51 -19.83 -26.02
N SER A 312 -15.08 -20.62 -25.10
CA SER A 312 -14.40 -20.99 -23.86
C SER A 312 -13.19 -21.89 -24.10
N ALA A 313 -13.19 -22.77 -25.11
CA ALA A 313 -12.01 -23.55 -25.47
C ALA A 313 -10.89 -22.69 -26.11
N LYS A 314 -11.24 -21.70 -26.95
CA LYS A 314 -10.29 -20.79 -27.60
C LYS A 314 -9.72 -19.73 -26.65
N PHE A 315 -10.50 -19.25 -25.70
CA PHE A 315 -10.13 -18.13 -24.82
C PHE A 315 -9.98 -18.51 -23.33
N GLY A 316 -10.48 -19.68 -22.92
CA GLY A 316 -10.41 -20.18 -21.54
C GLY A 316 -9.20 -21.08 -21.25
N ASN A 317 -8.25 -21.18 -22.19
CA ASN A 317 -6.97 -21.84 -21.97
C ASN A 317 -5.81 -20.88 -22.26
N LYS A 318 -5.27 -20.29 -21.21
CA LYS A 318 -3.83 -20.16 -20.96
C LYS A 318 -3.59 -19.84 -19.47
N PRO A 319 -2.44 -20.26 -18.92
CA PRO A 319 -2.15 -20.19 -17.48
C PRO A 319 -2.11 -18.76 -16.94
#